data_AF-A0A353NAN8-F1
#
_entry.id   AF-A0A353NAN8-F1
#
_cell.length_a   1.000
_cell.length_b   1.000
_cell.length_c   1.000
_cell.angle_alpha   90.00
_cell.angle_beta   90.00
_cell.angle_gamma   90.00
#
_symmetry.space_group_name_H-M   'P 1'
#
loop_
_entity.id
_entity.type
_entity.pdbx_description
1 polymer ?
#
loop_
_entity_poly.entity_id
_entity_poly.type
_entity_poly.pdbx_seq_one_letter_code
_entity_poly.pdbx_strand_id
1 'polypeptide(L)'
;AGGAYVFGKNPDGTLNPNDIGLNTLGGVRGAQLFRDLIEAEIMPLGVDFNTMTTLFKEGKVGMVLTGPWSFDSFREAGVDYGFAPIPTVDGKKPRPFVGVQGFMVSSFSKNKLLAKAFLDEYVITKETMIALYKKGARPPVYLPALKEVKDSDTKAVYQSASEGIPMPSIPEMNSVWSAWSNAIELILNGKLSSQQAMDEAVGQIRTAIEQSRKK
;
A
#
# COMPACT_ATOMS: atom_id res chain seq x y z
N ALA A 1 12.83 1.28 0.56
CA ALA A 1 13.71 2.40 0.17
C ALA A 1 14.88 1.85 -0.65
N GLY A 2 15.75 2.69 -1.23
CA GLY A 2 17.03 2.17 -1.75
C GLY A 2 17.03 1.52 -3.13
N GLY A 3 15.99 1.69 -3.95
CA GLY A 3 16.00 1.29 -5.36
C GLY A 3 15.18 0.04 -5.71
N ALA A 4 14.49 -0.56 -4.74
CA ALA A 4 13.51 -1.61 -5.04
C ALA A 4 12.31 -1.07 -5.83
N TYR A 5 11.79 -1.90 -6.73
CA TYR A 5 10.59 -1.69 -7.51
C TYR A 5 9.93 -3.04 -7.80
N VAL A 6 8.63 -3.06 -8.08
CA VAL A 6 7.96 -4.33 -8.44
C VAL A 6 8.26 -4.69 -9.89
N PHE A 7 7.92 -3.79 -10.81
CA PHE A 7 8.14 -3.96 -12.24
C PHE A 7 8.90 -2.76 -12.79
N GLY A 8 9.93 -3.01 -13.59
CA GLY A 8 10.67 -1.99 -14.30
C GLY A 8 9.84 -1.38 -15.43
N LYS A 9 10.50 -0.62 -16.30
CA LYS A 9 9.83 0.02 -17.45
C LYS A 9 10.50 -0.39 -18.76
N ASN A 10 9.68 -0.56 -19.79
CA ASN A 10 10.12 -0.65 -21.18
C ASN A 10 10.61 0.74 -21.67
N PRO A 11 11.31 0.82 -22.81
CA PRO A 11 11.75 2.10 -23.39
C PRO A 11 10.61 3.09 -23.67
N ASP A 12 9.39 2.61 -23.92
CA ASP A 12 8.18 3.42 -24.12
C ASP A 12 7.53 3.90 -22.81
N GLY A 13 8.10 3.54 -21.66
CA GLY A 13 7.63 3.91 -20.33
C GLY A 13 6.53 3.01 -19.76
N THR A 14 6.05 2.01 -20.51
CA THR A 14 5.10 1.00 -20.00
C THR A 14 5.79 0.07 -19.00
N LEU A 15 5.03 -0.53 -18.09
CA LEU A 15 5.59 -1.46 -17.11
C LEU A 15 6.06 -2.75 -17.79
N ASN A 16 7.27 -3.20 -17.43
CA ASN A 16 7.83 -4.46 -17.88
C ASN A 16 7.64 -5.54 -16.81
N PRO A 17 6.66 -6.46 -16.98
CA PRO A 17 6.41 -7.53 -16.01
C PRO A 17 7.55 -8.55 -15.87
N ASN A 18 8.52 -8.57 -16.79
CA ASN A 18 9.66 -9.50 -16.74
C ASN A 18 10.88 -8.90 -15.99
N ASP A 19 10.91 -7.58 -15.82
CA ASP A 19 11.92 -6.87 -15.03
C ASP A 19 11.40 -6.68 -13.60
N ILE A 20 11.73 -7.61 -12.71
CA ILE A 20 11.27 -7.60 -11.32
C ILE A 20 12.40 -7.15 -10.40
N GLY A 21 12.18 -6.07 -9.66
CA GLY A 21 13.21 -5.39 -8.85
C GLY A 21 13.11 -5.59 -7.34
N LEU A 22 12.40 -6.63 -6.87
CA LEU A 22 12.18 -6.88 -5.45
C LEU A 22 13.45 -7.35 -4.72
N ASN A 23 14.33 -8.07 -5.42
CA ASN A 23 15.58 -8.63 -4.89
C ASN A 23 16.82 -7.75 -5.14
N THR A 24 16.62 -6.47 -5.51
CA THR A 24 17.72 -5.49 -5.55
C THR A 24 18.31 -5.27 -4.16
N LEU A 25 19.53 -4.70 -4.07
CA LEU A 25 20.18 -4.37 -2.79
C LEU A 25 19.26 -3.56 -1.85
N GLY A 26 18.48 -2.61 -2.40
CA GLY A 26 17.52 -1.84 -1.63
C GLY A 26 16.33 -2.65 -1.13
N GLY A 27 15.86 -3.62 -1.92
CA GLY A 27 14.75 -4.51 -1.56
C GLY A 27 15.14 -5.49 -0.47
N VAL A 28 16.30 -6.12 -0.64
CA VAL A 28 16.91 -7.01 0.36
C VAL A 28 17.19 -6.27 1.67
N ARG A 29 17.77 -5.06 1.60
CA ARG A 29 17.99 -4.22 2.79
C ARG A 29 16.68 -3.84 3.48
N GLY A 30 15.66 -3.48 2.70
CA GLY A 30 14.33 -3.16 3.24
C GLY A 30 13.67 -4.33 3.95
N ALA A 31 13.81 -5.56 3.42
CA ALA A 31 13.31 -6.76 4.07
C ALA A 31 14.11 -7.08 5.35
N GLN A 32 15.44 -6.93 5.29
CA GLN A 32 16.33 -7.12 6.45
C GLN A 32 16.00 -6.15 7.59
N LEU A 33 15.62 -4.91 7.28
CA LEU A 33 15.28 -3.91 8.30
C LEU A 33 14.19 -4.41 9.26
N PHE A 34 13.16 -5.11 8.77
CA PHE A 34 12.12 -5.63 9.64
C PHE A 34 12.67 -6.70 10.60
N ARG A 35 13.60 -7.53 10.15
CA ARG A 35 14.28 -8.50 11.00
C ARG A 35 15.15 -7.80 12.04
N ASP A 36 15.92 -6.78 11.63
CA ASP A 36 16.76 -5.98 12.54
C ASP A 36 15.91 -5.33 13.65
N LEU A 37 14.72 -4.80 13.30
CA LEU A 37 13.79 -4.20 14.27
C LEU A 37 13.23 -5.22 15.26
N ILE A 38 13.05 -6.47 14.84
CA ILE A 38 12.64 -7.56 15.74
C ILE A 38 13.78 -7.94 16.68
N GLU A 39 14.99 -8.10 16.15
CA GLU A 39 16.17 -8.45 16.93
C GLU A 39 16.57 -7.36 17.93
N ALA A 40 16.30 -6.09 17.59
CA ALA A 40 16.46 -4.95 18.49
C ALA A 40 15.29 -4.76 19.48
N GLU A 41 14.30 -5.66 19.49
CA GLU A 41 13.10 -5.59 20.35
C GLU A 41 12.24 -4.32 20.15
N ILE A 42 12.41 -3.64 19.00
CA ILE A 42 11.63 -2.45 18.62
C ILE A 42 10.28 -2.86 18.02
N MET A 43 10.25 -4.00 17.30
CA MET A 43 9.05 -4.54 16.67
C MET A 43 8.79 -5.98 17.14
N PRO A 44 7.57 -6.32 17.57
CA PRO A 44 7.22 -7.70 17.91
C PRO A 44 7.13 -8.60 16.67
N LEU A 45 7.55 -9.86 16.80
CA LEU A 45 7.38 -10.89 15.76
C LEU A 45 5.92 -11.37 15.72
N GLY A 46 5.42 -11.63 14.50
CA GLY A 46 4.13 -12.32 14.31
C GLY A 46 2.89 -11.46 14.59
N VAL A 47 3.03 -10.13 14.58
CA VAL A 47 1.91 -9.22 14.78
C VAL A 47 1.19 -8.96 13.46
N ASP A 48 -0.08 -9.38 13.41
CA ASP A 48 -0.97 -9.08 12.30
C ASP A 48 -1.58 -7.67 12.41
N PHE A 49 -2.33 -7.26 11.39
CA PHE A 49 -2.93 -5.93 11.34
C PHE A 49 -3.90 -5.66 12.49
N ASN A 50 -4.70 -6.65 12.89
CA ASN A 50 -5.69 -6.50 13.95
C ASN A 50 -5.02 -6.35 15.32
N THR A 51 -3.98 -7.13 15.58
CA THR A 51 -3.19 -7.06 16.80
C THR A 51 -2.46 -5.73 16.86
N MET A 52 -1.78 -5.31 15.77
CA MET A 52 -1.09 -4.02 15.68
C MET A 52 -2.03 -2.85 16.00
N THR A 53 -3.20 -2.80 15.34
CA THR A 53 -4.16 -1.71 15.54
C THR A 53 -4.81 -1.75 16.93
N THR A 54 -5.02 -2.93 17.50
CA THR A 54 -5.53 -3.07 18.88
C THR A 54 -4.52 -2.58 19.90
N LEU A 55 -3.26 -3.00 19.79
CA LEU A 55 -2.18 -2.55 20.68
C LEU A 55 -2.02 -1.02 20.65
N PHE A 56 -2.15 -0.40 19.48
CA PHE A 56 -2.08 1.07 19.36
C PHE A 56 -3.27 1.77 20.02
N LYS A 57 -4.49 1.25 19.81
CA LYS A 57 -5.69 1.75 20.50
C LYS A 57 -5.61 1.64 22.01
N GLU A 58 -4.97 0.58 22.51
CA GLU A 58 -4.73 0.37 23.94
C GLU A 58 -3.53 1.17 24.49
N GLY A 59 -2.85 1.97 23.66
CA GLY A 59 -1.68 2.75 24.07
C GLY A 59 -0.44 1.91 24.38
N LYS A 60 -0.40 0.64 23.96
CA LYS A 60 0.70 -0.30 24.23
C LYS A 60 1.87 -0.19 23.25
N VAL A 61 1.67 0.46 22.11
CA VAL A 61 2.73 0.72 21.12
C VAL A 61 2.71 2.19 20.71
N GLY A 62 3.90 2.78 20.52
CA GLY A 62 4.02 4.20 20.20
C GLY A 62 3.82 4.56 18.73
N MET A 63 3.98 3.59 17.82
CA MET A 63 3.86 3.81 16.38
C MET A 63 3.27 2.58 15.68
N VAL A 64 2.53 2.82 14.58
CA VAL A 64 2.03 1.79 13.68
C VAL A 64 2.16 2.22 12.22
N LEU A 65 2.35 1.27 11.32
CA LEU A 65 2.31 1.51 9.88
C LEU A 65 0.90 1.16 9.36
N THR A 66 0.11 2.18 9.05
CA THR A 66 -1.24 2.02 8.50
C THR A 66 -1.57 3.16 7.52
N GLY A 67 -2.80 3.20 7.04
CA GLY A 67 -3.32 4.28 6.20
C GLY A 67 -4.60 4.90 6.76
N PRO A 68 -5.24 5.80 6.00
CA PRO A 68 -6.38 6.58 6.47
C PRO A 68 -7.60 5.73 6.87
N TRP A 69 -7.67 4.48 6.44
CA TRP A 69 -8.72 3.54 6.84
C TRP A 69 -8.76 3.23 8.34
N SER A 70 -7.69 3.52 9.10
CA SER A 70 -7.64 3.29 10.55
C SER A 70 -8.05 4.51 11.40
N PHE A 71 -8.17 5.70 10.79
CA PHE A 71 -8.33 6.96 11.52
C PHE A 71 -9.58 7.01 12.39
N ASP A 72 -10.73 6.60 11.86
CA ASP A 72 -11.99 6.63 12.61
C ASP A 72 -11.91 5.71 13.85
N SER A 73 -11.37 4.50 13.68
CA SER A 73 -11.15 3.55 14.79
C SER A 73 -10.23 4.11 15.88
N PHE A 74 -9.21 4.89 15.51
CA PHE A 74 -8.31 5.52 16.48
C PHE A 74 -8.97 6.69 17.22
N ARG A 75 -9.76 7.51 16.50
CA ARG A 75 -10.54 8.61 17.12
C ARG A 75 -11.61 8.07 18.07
N GLU A 76 -12.32 7.01 17.69
CA GLU A 76 -13.33 6.35 18.52
C GLU A 76 -12.72 5.75 19.80
N ALA A 77 -11.50 5.24 19.72
CA ALA A 77 -10.75 4.74 20.87
C ALA A 77 -10.14 5.87 21.74
N GLY A 78 -10.29 7.14 21.35
CA GLY A 78 -9.74 8.29 22.09
C GLY A 78 -8.22 8.41 22.01
N VAL A 79 -7.58 7.83 20.99
CA VAL A 79 -6.13 7.93 20.80
C VAL A 79 -5.79 9.33 20.32
N ASP A 80 -4.87 10.01 21.01
CA ASP A 80 -4.21 11.21 20.51
C ASP A 80 -3.08 10.80 19.56
N TYR A 81 -3.34 10.85 18.25
CA TYR A 81 -2.39 10.40 17.23
C TYR A 81 -2.06 11.50 16.22
N GLY A 82 -0.89 11.35 15.60
CA GLY A 82 -0.52 12.05 14.37
C GLY A 82 -0.32 11.07 13.22
N PHE A 83 -0.43 11.57 11.99
CA PHE A 83 -0.02 10.84 10.79
C PHE A 83 1.17 11.54 10.15
N ALA A 84 2.21 10.78 9.80
CA ALA A 84 3.46 11.32 9.27
C ALA A 84 4.04 10.41 8.18
N PRO A 85 4.92 10.92 7.30
CA PRO A 85 5.68 10.09 6.37
C PRO A 85 6.49 9.02 7.09
N ILE A 86 6.71 7.88 6.42
CA ILE A 86 7.54 6.80 6.95
C ILE A 86 8.98 7.32 7.15
N PRO A 87 9.62 7.08 8.31
CA PRO A 87 10.99 7.49 8.55
C PRO A 87 11.97 7.01 7.47
N THR A 88 13.05 7.77 7.25
CA THR A 88 14.08 7.39 6.29
C THR A 88 14.77 6.09 6.69
N VAL A 89 15.05 5.24 5.71
CA VAL A 89 15.85 4.01 5.89
C VAL A 89 17.20 4.26 5.25
N ASP A 90 18.26 4.23 6.06
CA ASP A 90 19.64 4.51 5.66
C ASP A 90 19.77 5.85 4.87
N GLY A 91 19.11 6.90 5.37
CA GLY A 91 19.08 8.23 4.75
C GLY A 91 18.21 8.35 3.49
N LYS A 92 17.57 7.26 3.04
CA LYS A 92 16.71 7.26 1.85
C LYS A 92 15.23 7.25 2.25
N LYS A 93 14.45 8.11 1.60
CA LYS A 93 13.00 8.18 1.80
C LYS A 93 12.31 6.89 1.31
N PRO A 94 11.46 6.25 2.12
CA PRO A 94 10.57 5.19 1.65
C PRO A 94 9.57 5.75 0.65
N ARG A 95 9.07 4.87 -0.23
CA ARG A 95 8.08 5.21 -1.25
C ARG A 95 6.91 4.25 -1.10
N PRO A 96 5.91 4.56 -0.25
CA PRO A 96 4.77 3.67 -0.07
C PRO A 96 3.95 3.57 -1.38
N PHE A 97 3.17 2.50 -1.52
CA PHE A 97 2.18 2.46 -2.59
C PHE A 97 1.08 3.47 -2.35
N VAL A 98 0.74 4.22 -3.39
CA VAL A 98 -0.44 5.06 -3.46
C VAL A 98 -1.52 4.26 -4.16
N GLY A 99 -2.52 3.85 -3.38
CA GLY A 99 -3.74 3.22 -3.90
C GLY A 99 -4.83 4.26 -4.11
N VAL A 100 -5.57 4.15 -5.21
CA VAL A 100 -6.76 4.95 -5.49
C VAL A 100 -7.95 4.02 -5.58
N GLN A 101 -8.98 4.27 -4.78
CA GLN A 101 -10.25 3.58 -4.89
C GLN A 101 -11.13 4.33 -5.89
N GLY A 102 -11.71 3.60 -6.84
CA GLY A 102 -12.58 4.13 -7.88
C GLY A 102 -13.82 3.28 -8.05
N PHE A 103 -14.85 3.89 -8.62
CA PHE A 103 -16.06 3.20 -9.04
C PHE A 103 -15.87 2.70 -10.47
N MET A 104 -16.23 1.44 -10.74
CA MET A 104 -16.15 0.83 -12.06
C MET A 104 -17.50 0.26 -12.48
N VAL A 105 -17.80 0.32 -13.77
CA VAL A 105 -18.99 -0.32 -14.35
C VAL A 105 -18.59 -1.67 -14.92
N SER A 106 -19.30 -2.72 -14.51
CA SER A 106 -19.10 -4.06 -15.06
C SER A 106 -19.31 -4.06 -16.58
N SER A 107 -18.35 -4.65 -17.31
CA SER A 107 -18.44 -4.84 -18.77
C SER A 107 -19.62 -5.71 -19.19
N PHE A 108 -20.13 -6.54 -18.29
CA PHE A 108 -21.29 -7.42 -18.48
C PHE A 108 -22.63 -6.78 -18.10
N SER A 109 -22.62 -5.55 -17.55
CA SER A 109 -23.87 -4.89 -17.15
C SER A 109 -24.79 -4.70 -18.35
N LYS A 110 -26.08 -5.04 -18.19
CA LYS A 110 -27.13 -4.72 -19.17
C LYS A 110 -27.57 -3.25 -19.10
N ASN A 111 -27.20 -2.54 -18.03
CA ASN A 111 -27.65 -1.18 -17.73
C ASN A 111 -26.48 -0.17 -17.75
N LYS A 112 -25.57 -0.27 -18.73
CA LYS A 112 -24.35 0.56 -18.78
C LYS A 112 -24.62 2.06 -18.79
N LEU A 113 -25.64 2.51 -19.54
CA LEU A 113 -26.01 3.92 -19.61
C LEU A 113 -26.50 4.43 -18.26
N LEU A 114 -27.41 3.71 -17.60
CA LEU A 114 -27.91 4.09 -16.28
C LEU A 114 -26.81 4.06 -15.22
N ALA A 115 -25.93 3.05 -15.24
CA ALA A 115 -24.80 2.98 -14.33
C ALA A 115 -23.84 4.15 -14.53
N LYS A 116 -23.55 4.52 -15.79
CA LYS A 116 -22.72 5.69 -16.10
C LYS A 116 -23.37 6.99 -15.61
N ALA A 117 -24.66 7.18 -15.90
CA ALA A 117 -25.41 8.36 -15.43
C ALA A 117 -25.40 8.45 -13.90
N PHE A 118 -25.62 7.33 -13.19
CA PHE A 118 -25.50 7.30 -11.73
C PHE A 118 -24.11 7.70 -11.25
N LEU A 119 -23.04 7.20 -11.90
CA LEU A 119 -21.68 7.59 -11.53
C LEU A 119 -21.44 9.08 -11.78
N ASP A 120 -21.77 9.59 -12.96
CA ASP A 120 -21.48 10.97 -13.35
C ASP A 120 -22.33 12.00 -12.58
N GLU A 121 -23.62 11.72 -12.42
CA GLU A 121 -24.60 12.70 -11.92
C GLU A 121 -24.81 12.63 -10.41
N TYR A 122 -24.55 11.46 -9.78
CA TYR A 122 -24.77 11.28 -8.35
C TYR A 122 -23.47 11.02 -7.58
N VAL A 123 -22.62 10.10 -8.07
CA VAL A 123 -21.41 9.70 -7.34
C VAL A 123 -20.29 10.72 -7.46
N ILE A 124 -19.95 11.17 -8.66
CA ILE A 124 -18.85 12.11 -8.94
C ILE A 124 -19.34 13.56 -8.76
N THR A 125 -19.94 13.81 -7.60
CA THR A 125 -20.37 15.14 -7.15
C THR A 125 -19.56 15.56 -5.95
N LYS A 126 -19.47 16.87 -5.70
CA LYS A 126 -18.76 17.39 -4.52
C LYS A 126 -19.41 16.87 -3.24
N GLU A 127 -20.73 16.87 -3.21
CA GLU A 127 -21.57 16.48 -2.08
C GLU A 127 -21.34 15.01 -1.72
N THR A 128 -21.43 14.10 -2.70
CA THR A 128 -21.22 12.66 -2.45
C THR A 128 -19.78 12.35 -2.06
N MET A 129 -18.78 12.97 -2.69
CA MET A 129 -17.37 12.76 -2.35
C MET A 129 -17.04 13.26 -0.93
N ILE A 130 -17.62 14.37 -0.49
CA ILE A 130 -17.53 14.84 0.90
C ILE A 130 -18.25 13.89 1.86
N ALA A 131 -19.41 13.35 1.47
CA ALA A 131 -20.14 12.39 2.30
C ALA A 131 -19.33 11.09 2.51
N LEU A 132 -18.69 10.58 1.45
CA LEU A 132 -17.78 9.42 1.54
C LEU A 132 -16.58 9.72 2.44
N TYR A 133 -15.97 10.90 2.29
CA TYR A 133 -14.87 11.34 3.16
C TYR A 133 -15.27 11.34 4.64
N LYS A 134 -16.41 11.97 4.98
CA LYS A 134 -16.91 12.04 6.36
C LYS A 134 -17.26 10.69 6.98
N LYS A 135 -17.48 9.65 6.17
CA LYS A 135 -17.87 8.31 6.62
C LYS A 135 -16.73 7.31 6.74
N GLY A 136 -15.61 7.53 6.07
CA GLY A 136 -14.49 6.58 6.10
C GLY A 136 -13.11 7.22 6.21
N ALA A 137 -13.04 8.53 6.48
CA ALA A 137 -11.83 9.33 6.65
C ALA A 137 -10.77 9.23 5.53
N ARG A 138 -11.13 8.65 4.37
CA ARG A 138 -10.24 8.55 3.20
C ARG A 138 -10.25 9.86 2.42
N PRO A 139 -9.12 10.56 2.28
CA PRO A 139 -9.06 11.81 1.55
C PRO A 139 -9.64 11.71 0.13
N PRO A 140 -10.53 12.63 -0.27
CA PRO A 140 -11.11 12.59 -1.60
C PRO A 140 -10.09 13.05 -2.65
N VAL A 141 -10.02 12.33 -3.78
CA VAL A 141 -9.17 12.72 -4.93
C VAL A 141 -9.91 13.62 -5.93
N TYR A 142 -11.24 13.72 -5.83
CA TYR A 142 -12.05 14.62 -6.65
C TYR A 142 -11.79 16.08 -6.24
N LEU A 143 -11.15 16.85 -7.14
CA LEU A 143 -10.63 18.19 -6.82
C LEU A 143 -11.65 19.15 -6.19
N PRO A 144 -12.92 19.22 -6.64
CA PRO A 144 -13.90 20.08 -5.99
C PRO A 144 -14.17 19.72 -4.52
N ALA A 145 -14.17 18.43 -4.17
CA ALA A 145 -14.33 17.99 -2.77
C ALA A 145 -13.03 18.22 -1.98
N LEU A 146 -11.87 17.90 -2.57
CA LEU A 146 -10.57 18.08 -1.92
C LEU A 146 -10.34 19.53 -1.44
N LYS A 147 -10.78 20.52 -2.23
CA LYS A 147 -10.64 21.95 -1.86
C LYS A 147 -11.36 22.34 -0.55
N GLU A 148 -12.38 21.59 -0.16
CA GLU A 148 -13.16 21.84 1.07
C GLU A 148 -12.54 21.12 2.30
N VAL A 149 -11.67 20.14 2.08
CA VAL A 149 -11.08 19.30 3.15
C VAL A 149 -9.71 19.88 3.54
N LYS A 150 -9.59 20.41 4.77
CA LYS A 150 -8.41 21.16 5.23
C LYS A 150 -7.79 20.68 6.55
N ASP A 151 -8.24 19.54 7.06
CA ASP A 151 -7.71 18.94 8.29
C ASP A 151 -6.26 18.45 8.15
N SER A 152 -5.62 18.20 9.29
CA SER A 152 -4.24 17.73 9.41
C SER A 152 -4.05 16.35 8.80
N ASP A 153 -5.01 15.45 8.96
CA ASP A 153 -4.89 14.05 8.56
C ASP A 153 -4.85 13.93 7.04
N THR A 154 -5.75 14.64 6.35
CA THR A 154 -5.76 14.77 4.90
C THR A 154 -4.44 15.33 4.39
N LYS A 155 -3.94 16.42 4.99
CA LYS A 155 -2.65 17.03 4.60
C LYS A 155 -1.49 16.02 4.75
N ALA A 156 -1.45 15.29 5.85
CA ALA A 156 -0.41 14.31 6.11
C ALA A 156 -0.48 13.10 5.17
N VAL A 157 -1.69 12.62 4.84
CA VAL A 157 -1.88 11.57 3.83
C VAL A 157 -1.38 12.03 2.47
N TYR A 158 -1.70 13.25 2.04
CA TYR A 158 -1.21 13.81 0.78
C TYR A 158 0.31 14.01 0.78
N GLN A 159 0.89 14.42 1.91
CA GLN A 159 2.34 14.50 2.05
C GLN A 159 3.00 13.13 1.87
N SER A 160 2.51 12.09 2.55
CA SER A 160 3.01 10.72 2.38
C SER A 160 2.81 10.19 0.95
N ALA A 161 1.63 10.43 0.37
CA ALA A 161 1.31 10.00 -0.99
C ALA A 161 2.16 10.71 -2.05
N SER A 162 2.55 11.96 -1.84
CA SER A 162 3.41 12.71 -2.78
C SER A 162 4.82 12.12 -2.93
N GLU A 163 5.30 11.38 -1.93
CA GLU A 163 6.57 10.65 -1.96
C GLU A 163 6.41 9.21 -2.44
N GLY A 164 5.17 8.73 -2.53
CA GLY A 164 4.82 7.38 -2.90
C GLY A 164 4.98 7.08 -4.40
N ILE A 165 4.61 5.85 -4.75
CA ILE A 165 4.50 5.39 -6.13
C ILE A 165 3.10 4.81 -6.36
N PRO A 166 2.43 5.10 -7.49
CA PRO A 166 1.22 4.40 -7.85
C PRO A 166 1.47 2.89 -7.86
N MET A 167 0.56 2.14 -7.27
CA MET A 167 0.61 0.68 -7.33
C MET A 167 0.53 0.24 -8.80
N PRO A 168 1.38 -0.71 -9.26
CA PRO A 168 1.29 -1.25 -10.62
C PRO A 168 -0.11 -1.77 -10.92
N SER A 169 -0.71 -1.30 -12.01
CA SER A 169 -2.08 -1.65 -12.42
C SER A 169 -2.14 -2.75 -13.48
N ILE A 170 -1.01 -3.36 -13.84
CA ILE A 170 -0.97 -4.47 -14.81
C ILE A 170 -1.46 -5.78 -14.15
N PRO A 171 -2.11 -6.68 -14.91
CA PRO A 171 -2.64 -7.94 -14.36
C PRO A 171 -1.62 -8.79 -13.62
N GLU A 172 -0.36 -8.77 -14.06
CA GLU A 172 0.76 -9.49 -13.44
C GLU A 172 1.02 -9.12 -11.98
N MET A 173 0.55 -7.96 -11.52
CA MET A 173 0.65 -7.58 -10.10
C MET A 173 -0.03 -8.59 -9.17
N ASN A 174 -1.05 -9.32 -9.65
CA ASN A 174 -1.70 -10.37 -8.87
C ASN A 174 -0.77 -11.54 -8.52
N SER A 175 0.25 -11.78 -9.34
CA SER A 175 1.25 -12.84 -9.11
C SER A 175 2.31 -12.45 -8.06
N VAL A 176 2.35 -11.18 -7.64
CA VAL A 176 3.41 -10.63 -6.78
C VAL A 176 3.14 -10.87 -5.30
N TRP A 177 1.90 -10.62 -4.85
CA TRP A 177 1.59 -10.46 -3.44
C TRP A 177 1.93 -11.67 -2.57
N SER A 178 1.56 -12.87 -3.02
CA SER A 178 1.75 -14.10 -2.25
C SER A 178 3.23 -14.42 -2.07
N ALA A 179 3.99 -14.47 -3.17
CA ALA A 179 5.43 -14.75 -3.13
C ALA A 179 6.19 -13.72 -2.29
N TRP A 180 5.86 -12.44 -2.44
CA TRP A 180 6.53 -11.38 -1.67
C TRP A 180 6.18 -11.45 -0.17
N SER A 181 4.92 -11.68 0.19
CA SER A 181 4.50 -11.83 1.60
C SER A 181 5.14 -13.03 2.26
N ASN A 182 5.19 -14.17 1.56
CA ASN A 182 5.84 -15.39 2.05
C ASN A 182 7.34 -15.17 2.26
N ALA A 183 8.03 -14.49 1.35
CA ALA A 183 9.44 -14.17 1.53
C ALA A 183 9.69 -13.31 2.77
N ILE A 184 8.87 -12.28 3.00
CA ILE A 184 8.95 -11.48 4.23
C ILE A 184 8.75 -12.38 5.45
N GLU A 185 7.74 -13.25 5.45
CA GLU A 185 7.49 -14.17 6.57
C GLU A 185 8.69 -15.11 6.84
N LEU A 186 9.30 -15.68 5.79
CA LEU A 186 10.48 -16.54 5.92
C LEU A 186 11.67 -15.78 6.52
N ILE A 187 11.85 -14.51 6.13
CA ILE A 187 12.89 -13.63 6.69
C ILE A 187 12.61 -13.33 8.16
N LEU A 188 11.39 -12.90 8.51
CA LEU A 188 11.04 -12.55 9.89
C LEU A 188 11.19 -13.74 10.84
N ASN A 189 10.92 -14.96 10.36
CA ASN A 189 11.11 -16.20 11.12
C ASN A 189 12.54 -16.75 11.09
N GLY A 190 13.49 -16.07 10.44
CA GLY A 190 14.88 -16.51 10.34
C GLY A 190 15.07 -17.81 9.54
N LYS A 191 14.08 -18.22 8.74
CA LYS A 191 14.13 -19.45 7.94
C LYS A 191 15.03 -19.31 6.71
N LEU A 192 15.10 -18.09 6.16
CA LEU A 192 15.96 -17.73 5.03
C LEU A 192 16.61 -16.37 5.28
N SER A 193 17.80 -16.16 4.71
CA SER A 193 18.36 -14.81 4.65
C SER A 193 17.52 -13.90 3.74
N SER A 194 17.61 -12.58 3.96
CA SER A 194 16.90 -11.60 3.15
C SER A 194 17.21 -11.70 1.66
N GLN A 195 18.45 -12.03 1.29
CA GLN A 195 18.81 -12.23 -0.12
C GLN A 195 18.11 -13.48 -0.69
N GLN A 196 18.25 -14.63 -0.02
CA GLN A 196 17.67 -15.89 -0.49
C GLN A 196 16.15 -15.82 -0.64
N ALA A 197 15.44 -15.31 0.37
CA ALA A 197 13.98 -15.23 0.32
C ALA A 197 13.48 -14.30 -0.78
N MET A 198 14.15 -13.16 -0.99
CA MET A 198 13.76 -12.21 -2.04
C MET A 198 14.08 -12.76 -3.44
N ASP A 199 15.19 -13.49 -3.61
CA ASP A 199 15.51 -14.17 -4.86
C ASP A 199 14.49 -15.26 -5.19
N GLU A 200 14.12 -16.07 -4.20
CA GLU A 200 13.06 -17.09 -4.35
C GLU A 200 11.71 -16.46 -4.70
N ALA A 201 11.32 -15.36 -4.04
CA ALA A 201 10.11 -14.63 -4.39
C ALA A 201 10.13 -14.16 -5.84
N VAL A 202 11.23 -13.56 -6.31
CA VAL A 202 11.35 -13.12 -7.71
C VAL A 202 11.22 -14.31 -8.68
N GLY A 203 11.83 -15.45 -8.37
CA GLY A 203 11.68 -16.68 -9.16
C GLY A 203 10.24 -17.20 -9.22
N GLN A 204 9.56 -17.22 -8.08
CA GLN A 204 8.14 -17.62 -7.99
C GLN A 204 7.23 -16.68 -8.78
N ILE A 205 7.46 -15.36 -8.68
CA ILE A 205 6.68 -14.35 -9.41
C ILE A 205 6.85 -14.53 -10.92
N ARG A 206 8.09 -14.71 -11.40
CA ARG A 206 8.35 -14.99 -12.83
C ARG A 206 7.57 -16.21 -13.31
N THR A 207 7.66 -17.30 -12.55
CA THR A 207 6.96 -18.55 -12.86
C THR A 207 5.45 -18.36 -12.91
N ALA A 208 4.88 -17.64 -11.93
CA ALA A 208 3.44 -17.37 -11.88
C ALA A 208 2.95 -16.49 -13.04
N ILE A 209 3.74 -15.49 -13.45
CA ILE A 209 3.45 -14.64 -14.62
C ILE A 209 3.49 -15.47 -15.91
N GLU A 210 4.49 -16.34 -16.07
CA GLU A 210 4.57 -17.22 -17.24
C GLU A 210 3.38 -18.17 -17.34
N GLN A 211 2.93 -18.71 -16.20
CA GLN A 211 1.78 -19.60 -16.15
C GLN A 211 0.46 -18.87 -16.43
N SER A 212 0.29 -17.64 -15.95
CA SER A 212 -0.94 -16.86 -16.20
C SER A 212 -1.12 -16.49 -17.67
N ARG A 213 -0.03 -16.36 -18.44
CA ARG A 213 -0.05 -16.08 -19.88
C ARG A 213 -0.42 -17.28 -20.76
N LYS A 214 -0.34 -18.50 -20.21
CA LYS A 214 -0.69 -19.75 -20.93
C LYS A 214 -2.18 -20.09 -20.85
N LYS A 215 -2.96 -19.36 -20.05
CA LYS A 215 -4.41 -19.52 -19.88
C LYS A 215 -5.16 -18.51 -20.74
#